data_AF-A0A7G1KWE2-F1
#
_entry.id   AF-A0A7G1KWE2-F1
#
_cell.length_a   1.000
_cell.length_b   1.000
_cell.length_c   1.000
_cell.angle_alpha   90.00
_cell.angle_beta   90.00
_cell.angle_gamma   90.00
#
_symmetry.space_group_name_H-M   'P 1'
#
loop_
_entity.id
_entity.type
_entity.pdbx_description
1 polymer ?
#
loop_
_entity_poly.entity_id
_entity_poly.type
_entity_poly.pdbx_seq_one_letter_code
_entity_poly.pdbx_strand_id
1 'polypeptide(L)'
;MTRRDEDQIPLLEVTPVTVVPLHQPRWEPDAMLIESAIAGRVRYANLQPHEKPWLVAQLTAAGHTTDTIAAWLHCSRRTVQTARSEPVGVLTAALLAAERAQADAEHRARAARISPAAITDLVREVERLKATRGQLIDQLAEMRRKCDTPCPPQIVILHPPRRRARRAPECTLPLFEMGA
;
A
#
# COMPACT_ATOMS: atom_id res chain seq x y z
N MET A 1 90.10 -18.64 -28.63
CA MET A 1 89.53 -18.75 -27.27
C MET A 1 88.69 -17.50 -27.02
N THR A 2 87.40 -17.56 -27.29
CA THR A 2 86.42 -16.53 -26.92
C THR A 2 85.14 -17.25 -26.54
N ARG A 3 84.68 -16.98 -25.31
CA ARG A 3 83.58 -17.65 -24.60
C ARG A 3 82.25 -17.41 -25.34
N ARG A 4 81.40 -18.44 -25.30
CA ARG A 4 79.99 -18.41 -25.71
C ARG A 4 79.24 -17.39 -24.87
N ASP A 5 78.52 -16.48 -25.54
CA ASP A 5 77.46 -15.69 -24.94
C ASP A 5 76.28 -16.62 -24.61
N GLU A 6 75.88 -16.61 -23.34
CA GLU A 6 74.74 -17.37 -22.84
C GLU A 6 73.45 -16.60 -23.14
N ASP A 7 72.54 -17.27 -23.86
CA ASP A 7 71.17 -16.85 -24.11
C ASP A 7 70.42 -16.60 -22.79
N GLN A 8 70.33 -15.34 -22.35
CA GLN A 8 69.40 -14.92 -21.31
C GLN A 8 68.02 -14.71 -21.93
N ILE A 9 67.18 -15.74 -21.85
CA ILE A 9 65.75 -15.65 -22.12
C ILE A 9 65.11 -14.83 -20.98
N PRO A 10 64.42 -13.71 -21.25
CA PRO A 10 63.77 -12.94 -20.21
C PRO A 10 62.61 -13.76 -19.64
N LEU A 11 62.69 -14.06 -18.35
CA LEU A 11 61.61 -14.66 -17.56
C LEU A 11 60.39 -13.74 -17.65
N LEU A 12 59.38 -14.17 -18.40
CA LEU A 12 58.06 -13.54 -18.43
C LEU A 12 57.50 -13.52 -17.01
N GLU A 13 57.43 -12.33 -16.42
CA GLU A 13 56.73 -12.10 -15.16
C GLU A 13 55.29 -12.57 -15.30
N VAL A 14 54.98 -13.71 -14.68
CA VAL A 14 53.62 -14.22 -14.58
C VAL A 14 52.86 -13.24 -13.68
N THR A 15 52.08 -12.36 -14.31
CA THR A 15 51.15 -11.51 -13.57
C THR A 15 50.25 -12.40 -12.70
N PRO A 16 50.13 -12.12 -11.40
CA PRO A 16 49.29 -12.94 -10.54
C PRO A 16 47.86 -12.89 -11.08
N VAL A 17 47.27 -14.06 -11.31
CA VAL A 17 45.88 -14.21 -11.74
C VAL A 17 45.02 -13.56 -10.66
N THR A 18 44.54 -12.35 -10.93
CA THR A 18 43.59 -11.66 -10.05
C THR A 18 42.31 -12.47 -10.05
N VAL A 19 42.09 -13.23 -8.98
CA VAL A 19 40.84 -13.96 -8.75
C VAL A 19 39.75 -12.91 -8.55
N VAL A 20 39.06 -12.55 -9.65
CA VAL A 20 37.88 -11.69 -9.58
C VAL A 20 36.79 -12.52 -8.89
N PRO A 21 36.31 -12.11 -7.71
CA PRO A 21 35.21 -12.83 -7.06
C PRO A 21 34.00 -12.83 -8.00
N LEU A 22 33.48 -14.03 -8.30
CA LEU A 22 32.35 -14.22 -9.22
C LEU A 22 31.06 -13.53 -8.76
N HIS A 23 30.99 -13.18 -7.46
CA HIS A 23 29.90 -12.40 -6.89
C HIS A 23 30.49 -11.14 -6.24
N GLN A 24 30.55 -10.05 -7.01
CA GLN A 24 30.63 -8.74 -6.40
C GLN A 24 29.26 -8.43 -5.77
N PRO A 25 29.20 -7.95 -4.52
CA PRO A 25 27.93 -7.52 -3.94
C PRO A 25 27.32 -6.46 -4.86
N ARG A 26 26.16 -6.78 -5.43
CA ARG A 26 25.44 -5.86 -6.29
C ARG A 26 25.03 -4.68 -5.43
N TRP A 27 25.51 -3.49 -5.77
CA TRP A 27 25.04 -2.28 -5.12
C TRP A 27 23.54 -2.13 -5.36
N GLU A 28 22.78 -1.88 -4.28
CA GLU A 28 21.35 -1.66 -4.32
C GLU A 28 21.01 -0.23 -3.88
N PRO A 29 20.06 0.43 -4.56
CA PRO A 29 19.61 1.76 -4.17
C PRO A 29 18.85 1.75 -2.84
N ASP A 30 19.28 2.57 -1.86
CA ASP A 30 18.58 2.73 -0.59
C ASP A 30 17.59 3.91 -0.65
N ALA A 31 16.29 3.59 -0.66
CA ALA A 31 15.23 4.59 -0.67
C ALA A 31 15.24 5.50 0.57
N MET A 32 15.66 4.99 1.74
CA MET A 32 15.69 5.78 2.99
C MET A 32 16.75 6.89 2.95
N LEU A 33 17.73 6.77 2.06
CA LEU A 33 18.77 7.78 1.87
C LEU A 33 18.20 9.09 1.34
N ILE A 34 17.12 9.03 0.55
CA ILE A 34 16.44 10.21 -0.01
C ILE A 34 15.79 11.00 1.10
N GLU A 35 15.00 10.34 1.94
CA GLU A 35 14.33 10.97 3.09
C GLU A 35 15.33 11.54 4.08
N SER A 36 16.41 10.79 4.36
CA SER A 36 17.49 11.22 5.24
C SER A 36 18.24 12.44 4.70
N ALA A 37 18.41 12.54 3.38
CA ALA A 37 18.97 13.71 2.72
C ALA A 37 18.04 14.92 2.83
N ILE A 38 16.74 14.76 2.57
CA ILE A 38 15.75 15.84 2.72
C ILE A 38 15.72 16.35 4.17
N ALA A 39 15.87 15.46 5.15
CA ALA A 39 15.97 15.81 6.56
C ALA A 39 17.31 16.47 6.96
N GLY A 40 18.26 16.64 6.03
CA GLY A 40 19.58 17.23 6.27
C GLY A 40 20.49 16.38 7.17
N ARG A 41 20.24 15.07 7.28
CA ARG A 41 21.02 14.16 8.15
C ARG A 41 22.21 13.52 7.43
N VAL A 42 22.30 13.70 6.12
CA VAL A 42 23.31 13.08 5.26
C VAL A 42 24.29 14.14 4.79
N ARG A 43 25.59 13.86 4.92
CA ARG A 43 26.65 14.70 4.36
C ARG A 43 27.18 14.07 3.09
N TYR A 44 27.37 14.86 2.05
CA TYR A 44 27.91 14.40 0.76
C TYR A 44 29.24 13.65 0.89
N ALA A 45 30.09 14.08 1.84
CA ALA A 45 31.39 13.46 2.08
C ALA A 45 31.30 12.02 2.63
N ASN A 46 30.20 11.68 3.31
CA ASN A 46 30.02 10.38 3.96
C ASN A 46 29.37 9.34 3.04
N LEU A 47 28.92 9.75 1.85
CA LEU A 47 28.27 8.87 0.88
C LEU A 47 29.29 8.02 0.12
N GLN A 48 28.89 6.82 -0.26
CA GLN A 48 29.68 5.99 -1.17
C GLN A 48 29.75 6.64 -2.56
N PRO A 49 30.81 6.36 -3.34
CA PRO A 49 31.00 6.97 -4.66
C PRO A 49 29.82 6.79 -5.61
N HIS A 50 29.16 5.63 -5.59
CA HIS A 50 28.01 5.31 -6.44
C HIS A 50 26.69 5.91 -5.91
N GLU A 51 26.57 6.14 -4.59
CA GLU A 51 25.38 6.73 -3.98
C GLU A 51 25.24 8.22 -4.28
N LYS A 52 26.37 8.94 -4.37
CA LYS A 52 26.40 10.39 -4.62
C LYS A 52 25.64 10.80 -5.89
N PRO A 53 26.02 10.31 -7.10
CA PRO A 53 25.34 10.70 -8.33
C PRO A 53 23.93 10.16 -8.41
N TRP A 54 23.67 8.98 -7.85
CA TRP A 54 22.32 8.39 -7.77
C TRP A 54 21.37 9.25 -6.93
N LEU A 55 21.77 9.62 -5.70
CA LEU A 55 20.97 10.44 -4.79
C LEU A 55 20.68 11.81 -5.38
N VAL A 56 21.69 12.44 -6.01
CA VAL A 56 21.52 13.73 -6.68
C VAL A 56 20.54 13.62 -7.85
N ALA A 57 20.59 12.53 -8.64
CA ALA A 57 19.65 12.28 -9.72
C ALA A 57 18.21 12.10 -9.18
N GLN A 58 18.04 11.33 -8.10
CA GLN A 58 16.74 11.13 -7.44
C GLN A 58 16.13 12.45 -6.95
N LEU A 59 16.90 13.27 -6.22
CA LEU A 59 16.44 14.55 -5.70
C LEU A 59 16.15 15.55 -6.83
N THR A 60 16.93 15.50 -7.92
CA THR A 60 16.68 16.33 -9.11
C THR A 60 15.40 15.91 -9.80
N ALA A 61 15.18 14.60 -9.94
CA ALA A 61 13.95 14.07 -10.51
C ALA A 61 12.73 14.47 -9.64
N ALA A 62 12.85 14.46 -8.31
CA ALA A 62 11.81 14.94 -7.40
C ALA A 62 11.51 16.45 -7.52
N GLY A 63 12.27 17.20 -8.32
CA GLY A 63 12.04 18.62 -8.61
C GLY A 63 12.79 19.58 -7.69
N HIS A 64 13.74 19.10 -6.88
CA HIS A 64 14.52 19.96 -6.00
C HIS A 64 15.61 20.70 -6.77
N THR A 65 15.82 21.97 -6.42
CA THR A 65 16.84 22.81 -7.06
C THR A 65 18.24 22.40 -6.63
N THR A 66 19.24 22.75 -7.44
CA THR A 66 20.66 22.52 -7.09
C THR A 66 21.02 23.14 -5.74
N ASP A 67 20.44 24.28 -5.40
CA ASP A 67 20.77 25.04 -4.19
C ASP A 67 20.20 24.36 -2.96
N THR A 68 18.96 23.86 -3.06
CA THR A 68 18.33 23.04 -2.03
C THR A 68 19.11 21.75 -1.78
N ILE A 69 19.49 21.04 -2.84
CA ILE A 69 20.27 19.79 -2.75
C ILE A 69 21.63 20.04 -2.11
N ALA A 70 22.31 21.13 -2.51
CA ALA A 70 23.59 21.53 -1.93
C ALA A 70 23.47 21.84 -0.43
N ALA A 71 22.41 22.51 -0.01
CA ALA A 71 22.14 22.80 1.40
C ALA A 71 21.90 21.53 2.22
N TRP A 72 21.06 20.62 1.72
CA TRP A 72 20.75 19.35 2.39
C TRP A 72 21.95 18.42 2.53
N LEU A 73 22.80 18.34 1.51
CA LEU A 73 23.97 17.46 1.49
C LEU A 73 25.22 18.14 2.07
N HIS A 74 25.11 19.39 2.53
CA HIS A 74 26.22 20.20 3.02
C HIS A 74 27.41 20.27 2.05
N CYS A 75 27.13 20.50 0.77
CA CYS A 75 28.15 20.55 -0.27
C CYS A 75 27.99 21.78 -1.18
N SER A 76 28.95 21.98 -2.10
CA SER A 76 28.90 23.10 -3.03
C SER A 76 27.97 22.82 -4.21
N ARG A 77 27.39 23.87 -4.80
CA ARG A 77 26.60 23.77 -6.05
C ARG A 77 27.38 23.08 -7.17
N ARG A 78 28.69 23.35 -7.26
CA ARG A 78 29.58 22.73 -8.26
C ARG A 78 29.65 21.22 -8.06
N THR A 79 29.75 20.77 -6.81
CA THR A 79 29.76 19.34 -6.45
C THR A 79 28.48 18.63 -6.91
N VAL A 80 27.32 19.26 -6.71
CA VAL A 80 26.03 18.72 -7.18
C VAL A 80 26.01 18.61 -8.72
N GLN A 81 26.51 19.62 -9.44
CA GLN A 81 26.56 19.57 -10.90
C GLN A 81 27.55 18.51 -11.41
N THR A 82 28.71 18.34 -10.76
CA THR A 82 29.65 17.28 -11.09
C THR A 82 28.99 15.90 -10.91
N ALA A 83 28.30 15.67 -9.78
CA ALA A 83 27.60 14.42 -9.53
C ALA A 83 26.53 14.12 -10.60
N ARG A 84 25.85 15.14 -11.14
CA ARG A 84 24.88 14.96 -12.24
C ARG A 84 25.51 14.50 -13.54
N SER A 85 26.74 14.93 -13.80
CA SER A 85 27.48 14.55 -15.02
C SER A 85 28.10 13.15 -14.95
N GLU A 86 28.14 12.53 -13.76
CA GLU A 86 28.67 11.18 -13.61
C GLU A 86 27.76 10.15 -14.30
N PRO A 87 28.33 9.06 -14.87
CA PRO A 87 27.56 8.08 -15.63
C PRO A 87 26.37 7.50 -14.87
N VAL A 88 26.55 7.21 -13.57
CA VAL A 88 25.48 6.69 -12.71
C VAL A 88 24.34 7.70 -12.56
N GLY A 89 24.65 8.99 -12.44
CA GLY A 89 23.67 10.06 -12.31
C GLY A 89 22.88 10.25 -13.62
N VAL A 90 23.57 10.21 -14.76
CA VAL A 90 22.94 10.30 -16.10
C VAL A 90 22.02 9.11 -16.34
N LEU A 91 22.47 7.88 -16.07
CA LEU A 91 21.67 6.66 -16.26
C LEU A 91 20.46 6.65 -15.32
N THR A 92 20.64 7.04 -14.06
CA THR A 92 19.55 7.13 -13.09
C THR A 92 18.51 8.15 -13.55
N ALA A 93 18.94 9.35 -13.98
CA ALA A 93 18.02 10.36 -14.49
C ALA A 93 17.24 9.88 -15.73
N ALA A 94 17.90 9.18 -16.66
CA ALA A 94 17.25 8.61 -17.84
C ALA A 94 16.24 7.51 -17.47
N LEU A 95 16.57 6.64 -16.52
CA LEU A 95 15.67 5.60 -16.00
C LEU A 95 14.41 6.23 -15.40
N LEU A 96 14.57 7.21 -14.51
CA LEU A 96 13.46 7.89 -13.86
C LEU A 96 12.57 8.64 -14.87
N ALA A 97 13.17 9.22 -15.91
CA ALA A 97 12.41 9.84 -17.00
C ALA A 97 11.59 8.80 -17.79
N ALA A 98 12.16 7.62 -18.06
CA ALA A 98 11.46 6.53 -18.73
C ALA A 98 10.31 5.98 -17.89
N GLU A 99 10.52 5.78 -16.59
CA GLU A 99 9.48 5.33 -15.65
C GLU A 99 8.30 6.30 -15.59
N ARG A 100 8.57 7.61 -15.57
CA ARG A 100 7.53 8.64 -15.62
C ARG A 100 6.76 8.61 -16.93
N ALA A 101 7.47 8.54 -18.05
CA ALA A 101 6.84 8.48 -19.36
C ALA A 101 5.95 7.23 -19.49
N GLN A 102 6.38 6.10 -18.92
CA GLN A 102 5.57 4.89 -18.85
C GLN A 102 4.33 5.09 -17.98
N ALA A 103 4.48 5.62 -16.77
CA ALA A 103 3.36 5.89 -15.87
C ALA A 103 2.33 6.84 -16.51
N ASP A 104 2.79 7.87 -17.21
CA ASP A 104 1.94 8.81 -17.95
C ASP A 104 1.24 8.14 -19.15
N ALA A 105 1.91 7.23 -19.85
CA ALA A 105 1.32 6.45 -20.92
C ALA A 105 0.24 5.51 -20.39
N GLU A 106 0.49 4.83 -19.26
CA GLU A 106 -0.49 3.97 -18.60
C GLU A 106 -1.68 4.77 -18.07
N HIS A 107 -1.44 5.96 -17.51
CA HIS A 107 -2.51 6.84 -17.05
C HIS A 107 -3.39 7.29 -18.23
N ARG A 108 -2.79 7.71 -19.35
CA ARG A 108 -3.51 8.05 -20.58
C ARG A 108 -4.28 6.86 -21.16
N ALA A 109 -3.68 5.68 -21.17
CA ALA A 109 -4.34 4.47 -21.65
C ALA A 109 -5.55 4.09 -20.76
N ARG A 110 -5.43 4.25 -19.43
CA ARG A 110 -6.54 4.07 -18.49
C ARG A 110 -7.64 5.11 -18.72
N ALA A 111 -7.29 6.38 -18.87
CA ALA A 111 -8.25 7.44 -19.17
C ALA A 111 -8.97 7.19 -20.50
N ALA A 112 -8.27 6.73 -21.54
CA ALA A 112 -8.85 6.42 -22.84
C ALA A 112 -9.79 5.19 -22.82
N ARG A 113 -9.60 4.26 -21.88
CA ARG A 113 -10.49 3.09 -21.69
C ARG A 113 -11.81 3.45 -21.01
N ILE A 114 -11.91 4.62 -20.38
CA ILE A 114 -13.16 5.10 -19.82
C ILE A 114 -14.02 5.61 -20.98
N SER A 115 -14.90 4.75 -21.50
CA SER A 115 -15.82 5.16 -22.55
C SER A 115 -16.86 6.14 -21.97
N PRO A 116 -17.34 7.13 -22.75
CA PRO A 116 -18.43 8.00 -22.33
C PRO A 116 -19.69 7.22 -21.91
N ALA A 117 -19.94 6.06 -22.53
CA ALA A 117 -21.02 5.15 -22.16
C ALA A 117 -20.85 4.56 -20.74
N ALA A 118 -19.64 4.11 -20.40
CA ALA A 118 -19.34 3.62 -19.06
C ALA A 118 -19.52 4.72 -18.00
N ILE A 119 -19.18 5.97 -18.32
CA ILE A 119 -19.44 7.11 -17.43
C ILE A 119 -20.95 7.30 -17.24
N THR A 120 -21.74 7.27 -18.33
CA THR A 120 -23.20 7.43 -18.22
C THR A 120 -23.86 6.31 -17.41
N ASP A 121 -23.37 5.08 -17.54
CA ASP A 121 -23.88 3.94 -16.77
C ASP A 121 -23.52 4.05 -15.29
N LEU A 122 -22.30 4.48 -14.96
CA LEU A 122 -21.91 4.77 -13.58
C LEU A 122 -22.76 5.91 -12.98
N VAL A 123 -23.00 6.98 -13.73
CA VAL A 123 -23.84 8.10 -13.26
C VAL A 123 -25.25 7.63 -12.99
N ARG A 124 -25.84 6.82 -13.88
CA ARG A 124 -27.16 6.22 -13.68
C ARG A 124 -27.20 5.34 -12.44
N GLU A 125 -26.18 4.52 -12.22
CA GLU A 125 -26.12 3.65 -11.05
C GLU A 125 -25.98 4.46 -9.75
N VAL A 126 -25.19 5.53 -9.75
CA VAL A 126 -25.09 6.45 -8.60
C VAL A 126 -26.44 7.10 -8.29
N GLU A 127 -27.15 7.59 -9.31
CA GLU A 127 -28.48 8.19 -9.11
C GLU A 127 -29.49 7.14 -8.62
N ARG A 128 -29.44 5.91 -9.13
CA ARG A 128 -30.25 4.79 -8.63
C ARG A 128 -29.98 4.52 -7.15
N LEU A 129 -28.71 4.40 -6.77
CA LEU A 129 -28.31 4.15 -5.38
C LEU A 129 -28.71 5.29 -4.44
N LYS A 130 -28.61 6.55 -4.89
CA LYS A 130 -29.10 7.72 -4.13
C LYS A 130 -30.61 7.65 -3.92
N ALA A 131 -31.38 7.31 -4.96
CA ALA A 131 -32.83 7.17 -4.86
C ALA A 131 -33.21 6.05 -3.90
N THR A 132 -32.57 4.87 -3.99
CA THR A 132 -32.79 3.76 -3.05
C THR A 132 -32.44 4.16 -1.62
N ARG A 133 -31.31 4.86 -1.41
CA ARG A 133 -30.94 5.38 -0.09
C ARG A 133 -31.99 6.35 0.46
N GLY A 134 -32.51 7.26 -0.36
CA GLY A 134 -33.58 8.18 0.04
C GLY A 134 -34.83 7.43 0.49
N GLN A 135 -35.27 6.44 -0.29
CA GLN A 135 -36.42 5.61 0.05
C GLN A 135 -36.24 4.87 1.38
N LEU A 136 -35.05 4.31 1.63
CA LEU A 136 -34.75 3.64 2.90
C LEU A 136 -34.78 4.60 4.10
N ILE A 137 -34.28 5.83 3.92
CA ILE A 137 -34.35 6.88 4.95
C ILE A 137 -35.81 7.23 5.24
N ASP A 138 -36.63 7.41 4.21
CA ASP A 138 -38.05 7.73 4.36
C ASP A 138 -38.82 6.59 5.04
N GLN A 139 -38.53 5.33 4.68
CA GLN A 139 -39.10 4.15 5.33
C GLN A 139 -38.75 4.07 6.81
N LEU A 140 -37.48 4.34 7.16
CA LEU A 140 -37.05 4.37 8.56
C LEU A 140 -37.71 5.51 9.33
N ALA A 141 -37.84 6.68 8.73
CA ALA A 141 -38.54 7.82 9.33
C ALA A 141 -40.03 7.51 9.57
N GLU A 142 -40.68 6.84 8.61
CA GLU A 142 -42.08 6.43 8.72
C GLU A 142 -42.29 5.34 9.77
N MET A 143 -41.42 4.32 9.82
CA MET A 143 -41.44 3.32 10.87
C MET A 143 -41.29 3.95 12.26
N ARG A 144 -40.37 4.92 12.39
CA ARG A 144 -40.19 5.65 13.65
C ARG A 144 -41.45 6.42 14.04
N ARG A 145 -42.09 7.14 13.10
CA ARG A 145 -43.35 7.85 13.36
C ARG A 145 -44.47 6.90 13.81
N LYS A 146 -44.57 5.71 13.21
CA LYS A 146 -45.54 4.68 13.61
C LYS A 146 -45.27 4.11 15.00
N CYS A 147 -44.01 3.97 15.39
CA CYS A 147 -43.63 3.58 16.75
C CYS A 147 -43.79 4.71 17.78
N ASP A 148 -43.60 5.97 17.37
CA ASP A 148 -43.78 7.17 18.20
C ASP A 148 -45.27 7.56 18.34
N THR A 149 -46.16 6.92 17.57
CA THR A 149 -47.60 7.04 17.79
C THR A 149 -47.92 6.29 19.09
N PRO A 150 -48.50 6.93 20.12
CA PRO A 150 -48.82 6.25 21.37
C PRO A 150 -49.85 5.16 21.10
N CYS A 151 -49.38 3.92 20.98
CA CYS A 151 -50.23 2.75 21.00
C CYS A 151 -51.05 2.83 22.29
N PRO A 152 -52.40 2.74 22.25
CA PRO A 152 -53.14 2.49 23.48
C PRO A 152 -52.55 1.23 24.13
N PRO A 153 -52.40 1.19 25.46
CA PRO A 153 -51.71 0.09 26.12
C PRO A 153 -52.33 -1.24 25.69
N GLN A 154 -51.56 -2.06 24.99
CA GLN A 154 -51.97 -3.43 24.70
C GLN A 154 -51.94 -4.20 26.02
N ILE A 155 -53.11 -4.40 26.60
CA ILE A 155 -53.29 -5.34 27.71
C ILE A 155 -53.07 -6.73 27.13
N VAL A 156 -51.85 -7.25 27.29
CA VAL A 156 -51.55 -8.66 27.00
C VAL A 156 -52.18 -9.47 28.12
N ILE A 157 -53.39 -10.00 27.90
CA ILE A 157 -54.04 -10.93 28.81
C ILE A 157 -53.31 -12.27 28.68
N LEU A 158 -52.31 -12.48 29.53
CA LEU A 158 -51.64 -13.77 29.71
C LEU A 158 -52.63 -14.75 30.34
N HIS A 159 -53.31 -15.55 29.52
CA HIS A 159 -54.12 -16.65 30.03
C HIS A 159 -53.20 -17.72 30.62
N PRO A 160 -53.38 -18.10 31.91
CA PRO A 160 -52.61 -19.19 32.48
C PRO A 160 -52.93 -20.49 31.72
N PRO A 161 -51.93 -21.37 31.51
CA PRO A 161 -52.17 -22.64 30.84
C PRO A 161 -53.23 -23.44 31.61
N ARG A 162 -54.29 -23.87 30.91
CA ARG A 162 -55.36 -24.70 31.50
C ARG A 162 -54.74 -25.94 32.14
N ARG A 163 -54.80 -26.03 33.48
CA ARG A 163 -54.54 -27.29 34.19
C ARG A 163 -55.52 -28.33 33.65
N ARG A 164 -55.01 -29.33 32.91
CA ARG A 164 -55.77 -30.53 32.58
C ARG A 164 -56.26 -31.13 33.90
N ALA A 165 -57.58 -31.25 34.04
CA ALA A 165 -58.18 -31.90 35.20
C ALA A 165 -57.62 -33.32 35.30
N ARG A 166 -57.01 -33.61 36.45
CA ARG A 166 -56.51 -34.94 36.79
C ARG A 166 -57.73 -35.86 36.85
N ARG A 167 -57.83 -36.81 35.92
CA ARG A 167 -58.89 -37.84 35.91
C ARG A 167 -58.85 -38.56 37.26
N ALA A 168 -59.95 -38.51 38.00
CA ALA A 168 -60.05 -39.17 39.31
C ALA A 168 -59.95 -40.70 39.14
N PRO A 169 -59.30 -41.41 40.09
CA PRO A 169 -59.28 -42.86 40.08
C PRO A 169 -60.68 -43.40 40.41
N GLU A 170 -61.11 -44.40 39.66
CA GLU A 170 -62.37 -45.12 39.86
C GLU A 170 -62.36 -45.80 41.24
N CYS A 171 -63.09 -45.21 42.20
CA CYS A 171 -63.40 -45.87 43.47
C CYS A 171 -64.80 -46.47 43.38
N THR A 172 -64.79 -47.78 43.25
CA THR A 172 -65.86 -48.75 43.41
C THR A 172 -66.70 -48.50 44.67
N LEU A 173 -68.03 -48.59 44.54
CA LEU A 173 -68.99 -48.64 45.64
C LEU A 173 -68.76 -49.87 46.54
N PRO A 174 -69.04 -49.77 47.85
CA PRO A 174 -70.20 -50.50 48.41
C PRO A 174 -71.03 -49.62 49.37
N LEU A 175 -72.37 -49.64 49.33
CA LEU A 175 -73.31 -50.57 49.98
C LEU A 175 -73.43 -50.42 51.52
N PHE A 176 -74.64 -50.02 51.93
CA PHE A 176 -75.27 -50.07 53.27
C PHE A 176 -74.73 -49.07 54.31
N GLU A 177 -75.51 -48.08 54.76
CA GLU A 177 -76.73 -48.06 55.59
C GLU A 177 -76.46 -47.82 57.08
N MET A 178 -77.06 -46.71 57.55
CA MET A 178 -77.77 -46.53 58.82
C MET A 178 -77.03 -46.79 60.14
N GLY A 179 -76.71 -45.68 60.81
CA GLY A 179 -77.60 -45.25 61.90
C GLY A 179 -77.12 -45.41 63.34
N ALA A 180 -77.46 -44.36 64.09
CA ALA A 180 -77.42 -44.13 65.55
C ALA A 180 -76.06 -43.82 66.19
#